data_AF-A0A239NZZ9-F1
#
_entry.id   AF-A0A239NZZ9-F1
#
_cell.length_a   1.000
_cell.length_b   1.000
_cell.length_c   1.000
_cell.angle_alpha   90.00
_cell.angle_beta   90.00
_cell.angle_gamma   90.00
#
_symmetry.space_group_name_H-M   'P 1'
#
loop_
_entity.id
_entity.type
_entity.pdbx_description
1 polymer ?
#
loop_
_entity_poly.entity_id
_entity_poly.type
_entity_poly.pdbx_seq_one_letter_code
_entity_poly.pdbx_strand_id
1 'polypeptide(L)'
;MLSILVRWGLRLLALLITGAMLRTRLASGGAAVALAAAAVGYGILQPEPTATGRIHVAGVQPGIVYGPQRRLETQLRLTHELAGLDHNVIVWGQSSARLDPAEFR
;
A
#
# COMPACT_ATOMS: atom_id res chain seq x y z
N MET A 1 -10.93 -2.03 10.13
CA MET A 1 -11.44 -0.97 9.21
C MET A 1 -11.69 -1.49 7.79
N LEU A 2 -10.74 -2.18 7.14
CA LEU A 2 -10.91 -2.70 5.76
C LEU A 2 -12.15 -3.60 5.58
N SER A 3 -12.43 -4.49 6.53
CA SER A 3 -13.62 -5.38 6.49
C SER A 3 -14.97 -4.65 6.64
N ILE A 4 -14.98 -3.47 7.28
CA ILE A 4 -16.20 -2.67 7.44
C ILE A 4 -16.48 -1.93 6.12
N LEU A 5 -15.47 -1.29 5.54
CA LEU A 5 -15.61 -0.56 4.28
C LEU A 5 -16.04 -1.47 3.12
N VAL A 6 -15.42 -2.65 3.01
CA VAL A 6 -15.78 -3.65 1.98
C VAL A 6 -17.22 -4.14 2.15
N ARG A 7 -17.64 -4.39 3.39
CA ARG A 7 -18.99 -4.92 3.69
C ARG A 7 -20.08 -3.88 3.45
N TRP A 8 -19.83 -2.62 3.76
CA TRP A 8 -20.75 -1.52 3.46
C TRP A 8 -20.78 -1.21 1.96
N GLY A 9 -19.63 -1.22 1.29
CA GLY A 9 -19.54 -1.07 -0.16
C GLY A 9 -20.31 -2.16 -0.91
N LEU A 10 -20.17 -3.42 -0.50
CA LEU A 10 -20.92 -4.55 -1.09
C LEU A 10 -22.43 -4.42 -0.87
N ARG A 11 -22.86 -3.98 0.32
CA ARG A 11 -24.28 -3.80 0.66
C ARG A 11 -24.93 -2.66 -0.12
N LEU A 12 -24.26 -1.52 -0.25
CA LEU A 12 -24.75 -0.39 -1.04
C LEU A 12 -24.84 -0.75 -2.52
N LEU A 13 -23.84 -1.46 -3.05
CA LEU A 13 -23.85 -1.97 -4.41
C LEU A 13 -25.03 -2.93 -4.64
N ALA A 14 -25.27 -3.87 -3.71
CA ALA A 14 -26.38 -4.79 -3.80
C ALA A 14 -27.74 -4.08 -3.80
N LEU A 15 -27.91 -3.02 -2.98
CA LEU A 15 -29.14 -2.23 -2.90
C LEU A 15 -29.40 -1.43 -4.19
N LEU A 16 -28.35 -0.87 -4.80
CA LEU A 16 -28.44 -0.17 -6.08
C LEU A 16 -28.78 -1.15 -7.22
N ILE A 17 -28.29 -2.38 -7.15
CA ILE A 17 -28.57 -3.43 -8.15
C ILE A 17 -30.01 -3.96 -8.03
N THR A 18 -30.59 -4.05 -6.83
CA THR A 18 -31.98 -4.51 -6.64
C THR A 18 -33.02 -3.47 -7.05
N GLY A 19 -32.71 -2.18 -6.98
CA GLY A 19 -33.59 -1.10 -7.45
C GLY A 19 -33.41 -0.69 -8.92
N ALA A 20 -32.36 -1.18 -9.59
CA ALA A 20 -32.02 -0.78 -10.96
C ALA A 20 -32.78 -1.58 -12.03
N MET A 21 -33.24 -0.89 -13.08
CA MET A 21 -33.80 -1.54 -14.27
C MET A 21 -32.77 -2.50 -14.90
N LEU A 22 -33.25 -3.60 -15.51
CA LEU A 22 -32.42 -4.63 -16.14
C LEU A 22 -31.34 -4.06 -17.08
N ARG A 23 -31.68 -3.02 -17.86
CA ARG A 23 -30.76 -2.34 -18.77
C ARG A 23 -29.56 -1.73 -18.04
N THR A 24 -29.80 -1.09 -16.89
CA THR A 24 -28.76 -0.48 -16.07
C THR A 24 -27.84 -1.54 -15.46
N ARG A 25 -28.40 -2.69 -15.04
CA ARG A 25 -27.63 -3.82 -14.52
C ARG A 25 -26.74 -4.47 -15.58
N LEU A 26 -27.25 -4.61 -16.80
CA LEU A 26 -26.47 -5.14 -17.93
C LEU A 26 -25.37 -4.16 -18.35
N ALA A 27 -25.66 -2.86 -18.39
CA ALA A 27 -24.67 -1.84 -18.70
C ALA A 27 -23.55 -1.77 -17.65
N SER A 28 -23.89 -1.79 -16.36
CA SER A 28 -22.88 -1.76 -15.28
C SER A 28 -22.08 -3.05 -15.20
N GLY A 29 -22.73 -4.21 -15.39
CA GLY A 29 -22.06 -5.50 -15.48
C GLY A 29 -21.09 -5.55 -16.68
N GLY A 30 -21.53 -5.09 -17.85
CA GLY A 30 -20.69 -5.00 -19.04
C GLY A 30 -19.50 -4.07 -18.84
N ALA A 31 -19.71 -2.89 -18.25
CA ALA A 31 -18.62 -1.96 -17.93
C ALA A 31 -17.61 -2.57 -16.95
N ALA A 32 -18.07 -3.26 -15.91
CA ALA A 32 -17.19 -3.94 -14.96
C ALA A 32 -16.36 -5.05 -15.62
N VAL A 33 -16.98 -5.86 -16.48
CA VAL A 33 -16.29 -6.90 -17.27
C VAL A 33 -15.27 -6.28 -18.21
N ALA A 34 -15.63 -5.20 -18.91
CA ALA A 34 -14.72 -4.49 -19.80
C ALA A 34 -13.50 -3.92 -19.06
N LEU A 35 -13.69 -3.32 -17.89
CA LEU A 35 -12.60 -2.81 -17.05
C LEU A 35 -11.69 -3.94 -16.55
N ALA A 36 -12.27 -5.05 -16.11
CA ALA A 36 -11.50 -6.22 -15.68
C ALA A 36 -10.67 -6.79 -16.86
N ALA A 37 -11.29 -6.94 -18.03
CA ALA A 37 -10.61 -7.40 -19.23
C ALA A 37 -9.49 -6.44 -19.68
N ALA A 38 -9.72 -5.13 -19.58
CA ALA A 38 -8.70 -4.12 -19.88
C ALA A 38 -7.52 -4.16 -18.91
N ALA A 39 -7.76 -4.31 -17.60
CA ALA A 39 -6.70 -4.43 -16.61
C ALA A 39 -5.85 -5.69 -16.81
N VAL A 40 -6.50 -6.83 -17.08
CA VAL A 40 -5.82 -8.11 -17.38
C VAL A 40 -5.06 -8.00 -18.70
N GLY A 41 -5.70 -7.48 -19.74
CA GLY A 41 -5.09 -7.29 -21.06
C GLY A 41 -3.88 -6.38 -20.99
N TYR A 42 -3.95 -5.28 -20.24
CA TYR A 42 -2.81 -4.41 -19.97
C TYR A 42 -1.66 -5.19 -19.33
N GLY A 43 -1.92 -5.97 -18.28
CA GLY A 43 -0.88 -6.77 -17.62
C GLY A 43 -0.22 -7.82 -18.52
N ILE A 44 -0.98 -8.44 -19.42
CA ILE A 44 -0.46 -9.48 -20.34
C ILE A 44 0.29 -8.88 -21.53
N LEU A 45 -0.20 -7.76 -22.06
CA LEU A 45 0.33 -7.14 -23.26
C LEU A 45 1.49 -6.17 -22.98
N GLN A 46 1.65 -5.74 -21.72
CA GLN A 46 2.73 -4.85 -21.37
C GLN A 46 4.06 -5.60 -21.45
N PRO A 47 5.04 -5.12 -22.24
CA PRO A 47 6.36 -5.73 -22.27
C PRO A 47 7.01 -5.65 -20.89
N GLU A 48 7.69 -6.73 -20.50
CA GLU A 48 8.43 -6.75 -19.25
C GLU A 48 9.51 -5.65 -19.29
N PRO A 49 9.50 -4.70 -18.35
CA PRO A 49 10.47 -3.62 -18.36
C PRO A 49 11.88 -4.20 -18.21
N THR A 50 12.79 -3.79 -19.08
CA THR A 50 14.19 -4.22 -19.00
C THR A 50 14.79 -3.71 -17.68
N ALA A 51 15.26 -4.63 -16.84
CA ALA A 51 15.95 -4.26 -15.61
C ALA A 51 17.28 -3.56 -15.96
N THR A 52 17.39 -2.27 -15.64
CA THR A 52 18.58 -1.46 -15.89
C THR A 52 19.59 -1.49 -14.74
N GLY A 53 19.22 -2.07 -13.60
CA GLY A 53 20.07 -2.18 -12.42
C GLY A 53 19.35 -2.85 -11.24
N ARG A 54 20.06 -2.97 -10.13
CA ARG A 54 19.52 -3.49 -8.86
C ARG A 54 19.92 -2.54 -7.74
N ILE A 55 18.98 -2.27 -6.83
CA ILE A 55 19.24 -1.57 -5.57
C ILE A 55 18.82 -2.44 -4.40
N HIS A 56 19.62 -2.42 -3.34
CA HIS A 56 19.34 -3.06 -2.06
C HIS A 56 18.68 -2.05 -1.13
N VAL A 57 17.40 -2.29 -0.82
CA VAL A 57 16.59 -1.43 0.05
C VAL A 57 16.38 -2.14 1.38
N ALA A 58 16.72 -1.49 2.48
CA ALA A 58 16.42 -1.99 3.82
C ALA A 58 15.30 -1.17 4.48
N GLY A 59 14.32 -1.85 5.08
CA GLY A 59 13.26 -1.23 5.85
C GLY A 59 13.52 -1.32 7.36
N VAL A 60 13.28 -0.24 8.09
CA VAL A 60 13.33 -0.23 9.56
C VAL A 60 11.93 -0.41 10.12
N GLN A 61 11.72 -1.48 10.89
CA GLN A 61 10.44 -1.79 11.54
C GLN A 61 10.65 -2.11 13.03
N PRO A 62 10.49 -1.12 13.94
CA PRO A 62 10.77 -1.29 15.36
C PRO A 62 9.75 -2.14 16.13
N GLY A 63 8.69 -2.63 15.47
CA GLY A 63 7.59 -3.32 16.13
C GLY A 63 6.78 -2.40 17.06
N ILE A 64 6.21 -2.97 18.13
CA ILE A 64 5.44 -2.21 19.14
C ILE A 64 6.40 -1.67 20.20
N VAL A 65 6.69 -0.37 20.12
CA VAL A 65 7.44 0.36 21.15
C VAL A 65 6.57 1.50 21.70
N TYR A 66 6.38 1.49 23.01
CA TYR A 66 5.63 2.49 23.76
C TYR A 66 6.51 3.72 24.05
N GLY A 67 5.91 4.90 23.92
CA GLY A 67 6.61 6.17 24.12
C GLY A 67 7.33 6.65 22.84
N PRO A 68 7.19 7.94 22.48
CA PRO A 68 7.73 8.45 21.22
C PRO A 68 9.27 8.49 21.20
N GLN A 69 9.94 8.90 22.29
CA GLN A 69 11.41 8.88 22.40
C GLN A 69 11.99 7.46 22.28
N ARG A 70 11.46 6.49 23.03
CA ARG A 70 11.92 5.09 22.97
C ARG A 70 11.78 4.49 21.57
N ARG A 71 10.71 4.87 20.86
CA ARG A 71 10.50 4.45 19.47
C ARG A 71 11.53 5.08 18.53
N LEU A 72 11.89 6.36 18.74
CA LEU A 72 12.93 7.02 17.96
C LEU A 72 14.30 6.37 18.22
N GLU A 73 14.68 6.17 19.48
CA GLU A 73 15.93 5.47 19.85
C GLU A 73 16.02 4.08 19.22
N THR A 74 14.91 3.33 19.24
CA THR A 74 14.86 1.99 18.62
C THR A 74 15.04 2.06 17.10
N GLN A 75 14.43 3.04 16.42
CA GLN A 75 14.61 3.24 14.98
C GLN A 75 16.04 3.63 14.63
N LEU A 76 16.67 4.52 15.39
CA LEU A 76 18.06 4.93 15.19
C LEU A 76 19.01 3.74 15.39
N ARG A 77 18.81 2.93 16.43
CA ARG A 77 19.61 1.72 16.66
C ARG A 77 19.52 0.75 15.48
N LEU A 78 18.31 0.41 15.04
CA LEU A 78 18.09 -0.49 13.90
C LEU A 78 18.69 0.09 12.60
N THR A 79 18.63 1.40 12.42
CA THR A 79 19.25 2.09 11.28
C THR A 79 20.76 1.93 11.31
N HIS A 80 21.40 2.09 12.48
CA HIS A 80 22.84 1.87 12.62
C HIS A 80 23.25 0.41 12.34
N GLU A 81 22.45 -0.56 12.80
CA GLU A 81 22.68 -1.98 12.48
C GLU A 81 22.63 -2.24 10.97
N LEU A 82 21.69 -1.61 10.26
CA LEU A 82 21.54 -1.75 8.80
C LEU A 82 22.57 -0.95 8.00
N ALA A 83 23.05 0.17 8.52
CA ALA A 83 24.06 1.00 7.87
C ALA A 83 25.43 0.32 7.74
N GLY A 84 25.67 -0.74 8.53
CA GLY A 84 26.87 -1.58 8.42
C GLY A 84 26.78 -2.69 7.37
N LEU A 85 25.67 -2.78 6.62
CA LEU A 85 25.39 -3.82 5.63
C LEU A 85 25.32 -3.23 4.21
N ASP A 86 25.39 -4.09 3.19
CA ASP A 86 25.38 -3.71 1.77
C ASP A 86 23.97 -3.29 1.27
N HIS A 87 23.50 -2.14 1.75
CA HIS A 87 22.24 -1.52 1.33
C HIS A 87 22.49 -0.15 0.71
N ASN A 88 21.80 0.15 -0.39
CA ASN A 88 21.90 1.46 -1.04
C ASN A 88 21.01 2.51 -0.36
N VAL A 89 19.91 2.09 0.27
CA VAL A 89 18.99 2.99 0.95
C VAL A 89 18.32 2.30 2.13
N ILE A 90 18.16 3.04 3.23
CA ILE A 90 17.40 2.64 4.41
C ILE A 90 16.15 3.51 4.50
N VAL A 91 14.98 2.89 4.61
CA VAL A 91 13.69 3.59 4.64
C VAL A 91 12.94 3.33 5.94
N TRP A 92 12.25 4.36 6.43
CA TRP A 92 11.36 4.29 7.59
C TRP A 92 9.91 4.42 7.11
N GLY A 93 8.99 3.67 7.72
CA GLY A 93 7.57 3.77 7.40
C GLY A 93 6.98 5.07 7.94
N GLN A 94 6.00 5.67 7.25
CA GLN A 94 5.39 6.94 7.68
C GLN A 94 4.86 6.89 9.13
N SER A 95 4.29 5.76 9.55
CA SER A 95 3.74 5.61 10.91
C SER A 95 4.79 5.37 12.00
N SER A 96 6.06 5.10 11.63
CA SER A 96 7.13 4.86 12.60
C SER A 96 7.72 6.17 13.12
N ALA A 97 7.77 7.22 12.30
CA ALA A 97 8.19 8.56 12.69
C ALA A 97 6.99 9.39 13.19
N ARG A 98 6.66 9.28 14.49
CA ARG A 98 5.67 10.18 15.12
C ARG A 98 6.27 11.51 15.59
N LEU A 99 7.60 11.56 15.72
CA LEU A 99 8.39 12.73 16.07
C LEU A 99 9.12 13.23 14.82
N ASP A 100 9.13 14.53 14.61
CA ASP A 100 9.93 15.16 13.55
C ASP A 100 11.41 15.19 13.98
N PRO A 101 12.35 14.66 13.17
CA PRO A 101 13.78 14.76 13.46
C PRO A 101 14.29 16.20 13.60
N ALA A 102 13.64 17.20 12.99
CA ALA A 102 14.03 18.60 13.08
C ALA A 102 13.79 19.21 14.48
N GLU A 103 12.94 18.58 15.31
CA GLU A 103 12.66 19.02 16.68
C GLU A 103 13.80 18.71 17.67
N PHE A 104 14.84 17.96 17.25
CA PHE A 104 15.96 17.54 18.09
C PHE A 104 17.29 18.25 17.76
N ARG A 105 17.24 19.43 17.15
CA ARG A 105 18.43 20.26 16.87
C ARG A 105 18.83 21.13 18.05
#